data_AF-A0A345DD06-F1
#
_entry.id   AF-A0A345DD06-F1
#
_cell.length_a   1.000
_cell.length_b   1.000
_cell.length_c   1.000
_cell.angle_alpha   90.00
_cell.angle_beta   90.00
_cell.angle_gamma   90.00
#
_symmetry.space_group_name_H-M   'P 1'
#
loop_
_entity.id
_entity.type
_entity.pdbx_description
1 polymer ?
#
loop_
_entity_poly.entity_id
_entity_poly.type
_entity_poly.pdbx_seq_one_letter_code
_entity_poly.pdbx_strand_id
1 'polypeptide(L)'
;MITRMQVEMAKSLYEQAHRAAEFAHAGWLVRQNLYRLMFPLASDEEFAKMMAVPNAHYEQAIESMKQLRDAYEKIAAELTEK
;
A
#
# COMPACT_ATOMS: atom_id res chain seq x y z
N MET A 1 -13.36 -6.96 -26.19
CA MET A 1 -13.96 -5.62 -26.00
C MET A 1 -14.01 -5.35 -24.51
N ILE A 2 -13.36 -4.29 -24.03
CA ILE A 2 -13.44 -3.86 -22.63
C ILE A 2 -14.65 -2.94 -22.49
N THR A 3 -15.41 -3.12 -21.42
CA THR A 3 -16.62 -2.34 -21.13
C THR A 3 -16.32 -1.26 -20.10
N ARG A 4 -17.09 -0.17 -20.11
CA ARG A 4 -17.04 0.88 -19.08
C ARG A 4 -17.19 0.31 -17.65
N MET A 5 -18.03 -0.70 -17.48
CA MET A 5 -18.21 -1.41 -16.21
C MET A 5 -16.91 -2.07 -15.72
N GLN A 6 -16.13 -2.70 -16.61
CA GLN A 6 -14.84 -3.30 -16.24
C GLN A 6 -13.82 -2.24 -15.79
N VAL A 7 -13.82 -1.06 -16.41
CA VAL A 7 -12.97 0.07 -15.99
C VAL A 7 -13.38 0.58 -14.61
N GLU A 8 -14.68 0.75 -14.36
CA GLU A 8 -15.21 1.21 -13.07
C GLU A 8 -14.93 0.19 -11.93
N MET A 9 -15.03 -1.10 -12.23
CA MET A 9 -14.63 -2.15 -11.29
C MET A 9 -13.13 -2.11 -10.96
N ALA A 10 -12.27 -2.00 -11.98
CA ALA A 10 -10.83 -1.90 -11.79
C ALA A 10 -10.46 -0.65 -10.95
N LYS A 11 -11.10 0.48 -11.21
CA LYS A 11 -10.95 1.71 -10.42
C LYS A 11 -11.34 1.49 -8.96
N SER A 12 -12.51 0.86 -8.70
CA SER A 12 -12.97 0.57 -7.34
C SER A 12 -11.99 -0.33 -6.58
N LEU A 13 -11.43 -1.35 -7.24
CA LEU A 13 -10.42 -2.23 -6.63
C LEU A 13 -9.13 -1.48 -6.31
N TYR A 14 -8.67 -0.62 -7.22
CA TYR A 14 -7.52 0.26 -6.97
C TYR A 14 -7.77 1.18 -5.77
N GLU A 15 -8.93 1.85 -5.69
CA GLU A 15 -9.26 2.74 -4.58
C GLU A 15 -9.34 2.00 -3.23
N GLN A 16 -9.83 0.77 -3.22
CA GLN A 16 -9.82 -0.08 -2.02
C GLN A 16 -8.40 -0.44 -1.58
N ALA A 17 -7.54 -0.83 -2.52
CA ALA A 17 -6.14 -1.12 -2.24
C ALA A 17 -5.37 0.13 -1.80
N HIS A 18 -5.68 1.28 -2.37
CA HIS A 18 -5.11 2.56 -1.96
C HIS A 18 -5.43 2.87 -0.49
N ARG A 19 -6.71 2.80 -0.10
CA ARG A 19 -7.12 2.97 1.30
C ARG A 19 -6.42 1.95 2.22
N ALA A 20 -6.35 0.69 1.83
CA ALA A 20 -5.65 -0.34 2.61
C ALA A 20 -4.16 -0.02 2.81
N ALA A 21 -3.49 0.50 1.78
CA ALA A 21 -2.10 0.94 1.86
C ALA A 21 -1.93 2.16 2.78
N GLU A 22 -2.86 3.11 2.76
CA GLU A 22 -2.88 4.24 3.70
C GLU A 22 -3.04 3.77 5.16
N PHE A 23 -3.93 2.81 5.41
CA PHE A 23 -4.07 2.20 6.75
C PHE A 23 -2.81 1.47 7.18
N ALA A 24 -2.18 0.71 6.29
CA ALA A 24 -0.91 0.04 6.57
C ALA A 24 0.20 1.05 6.90
N HIS A 25 0.26 2.16 6.17
CA HIS A 25 1.20 3.26 6.42
C HIS A 25 0.99 3.91 7.80
N ALA A 26 -0.25 4.26 8.13
CA ALA A 26 -0.59 4.84 9.43
C ALA A 26 -0.23 3.88 10.57
N GLY A 27 -0.59 2.60 10.45
CA GLY A 27 -0.26 1.58 11.43
C GLY A 27 1.25 1.32 11.57
N TRP A 28 2.00 1.48 10.48
CA TRP A 28 3.46 1.41 10.47
C TRP A 28 4.08 2.57 11.25
N LEU A 29 3.67 3.82 10.98
CA LEU A 29 4.14 5.01 11.71
C LEU A 29 3.84 4.94 13.21
N VAL A 30 2.62 4.52 13.57
CA VAL A 30 2.23 4.39 14.98
C VAL A 30 3.12 3.38 15.69
N ARG A 31 3.41 2.23 15.07
CA ARG A 31 4.30 1.22 15.65
C ARG A 31 5.73 1.73 15.83
N GLN A 32 6.26 2.46 14.84
CA GLN A 32 7.60 3.07 14.97
C GLN A 32 7.69 4.03 16.14
N ASN A 33 6.73 4.95 16.24
CA ASN A 33 6.71 5.96 17.30
C ASN A 33 6.50 5.31 18.67
N LEU A 34 5.58 4.35 18.78
CA LEU A 34 5.33 3.63 20.03
C LEU A 34 6.59 2.88 20.50
N TYR A 35 7.29 2.19 19.58
CA TYR A 35 8.50 1.49 19.93
C TYR A 35 9.59 2.44 20.45
N ARG A 36 9.82 3.58 19.76
CA ARG A 36 10.81 4.58 20.19
C ARG A 36 10.46 5.20 21.54
N LEU A 37 9.17 5.36 21.85
CA LEU A 37 8.71 5.83 23.16
C LEU A 37 8.93 4.80 24.28
N MET A 38 8.64 3.52 24.01
CA MET A 38 8.79 2.45 25.00
C MET A 38 10.24 2.07 25.25
N PHE A 39 11.09 2.17 24.22
CA PHE A 39 12.49 1.77 24.26
C PHE A 39 13.41 2.91 23.80
N PRO A 40 13.50 4.03 24.56
CA PRO A 40 14.23 5.22 24.14
C PRO A 40 15.75 5.02 24.07
N LEU A 41 16.28 3.98 24.73
CA LEU A 41 17.69 3.61 24.74
C LEU A 41 18.02 2.46 23.79
N ALA A 42 17.03 1.90 23.07
CA ALA A 42 17.28 0.83 22.10
C ALA A 42 18.17 1.35 20.96
N SER A 43 19.11 0.51 20.55
CA SER A 43 19.97 0.78 19.41
C SER A 43 19.17 0.79 18.10
N ASP A 44 19.70 1.43 17.07
CA ASP A 44 19.07 1.42 15.74
C ASP A 44 19.01 0.01 15.12
N GLU A 45 19.94 -0.87 15.49
CA GLU A 45 19.92 -2.27 15.02
C GLU A 45 18.77 -3.06 15.65
N GLU A 46 18.52 -2.89 16.95
CA GLU A 46 17.37 -3.50 17.64
C GLU A 46 16.05 -2.94 17.10
N PHE A 47 16.00 -1.63 16.87
CA PHE A 47 14.86 -0.99 16.22
C PHE A 47 14.59 -1.59 14.84
N ALA A 48 15.62 -1.72 14.00
CA ALA A 48 15.49 -2.28 12.66
C ALA A 48 14.98 -3.73 12.69
N LYS A 49 15.50 -4.56 13.61
CA LYS A 49 15.02 -5.94 13.79
C LYS A 49 13.54 -6.00 14.18
N MET A 50 13.12 -5.17 15.12
CA MET A 50 11.73 -5.12 15.58
C MET A 50 10.78 -4.54 14.53
N MET A 51 11.26 -3.62 13.70
CA MET A 51 10.48 -3.02 12.63
C MET A 51 10.48 -3.82 11.33
N ALA A 52 11.31 -4.85 11.18
CA ALA A 52 11.44 -5.61 9.93
C ALA A 52 10.12 -6.17 9.40
N VAL A 53 9.33 -6.84 10.27
CA VAL A 53 8.04 -7.43 9.86
C VAL A 53 6.98 -6.36 9.55
N PRO A 54 6.74 -5.34 10.40
CA PRO A 54 5.84 -4.25 10.05
C PRO A 54 6.25 -3.50 8.77
N ASN A 55 7.55 -3.30 8.52
CA ASN A 55 8.06 -2.70 7.28
C ASN A 55 7.66 -3.55 6.07
N ALA A 56 7.89 -4.85 6.11
CA ALA A 56 7.55 -5.76 5.01
C ALA A 56 6.05 -5.75 4.69
N HIS A 57 5.18 -5.74 5.71
CA HIS A 57 3.73 -5.63 5.48
C HIS A 57 3.32 -4.31 4.85
N TYR A 58 3.93 -3.20 5.28
CA TYR A 58 3.69 -1.89 4.68
C TYR A 58 4.15 -1.85 3.21
N GLU A 59 5.37 -2.32 2.93
CA GLU A 59 5.93 -2.37 1.58
C GLU A 59 5.08 -3.22 0.65
N GLN A 60 4.62 -4.39 1.11
CA GLN A 60 3.75 -5.27 0.33
C GLN A 60 2.40 -4.60 -0.02
N ALA A 61 1.81 -3.85 0.92
CA ALA A 61 0.56 -3.15 0.68
C ALA A 61 0.73 -2.04 -0.38
N ILE A 62 1.83 -1.30 -0.31
CA ILE A 62 2.17 -0.27 -1.30
C ILE A 62 2.41 -0.88 -2.68
N GLU A 63 3.14 -1.99 -2.75
CA GLU A 63 3.41 -2.67 -4.02
C GLU A 63 2.13 -3.20 -4.66
N SER A 64 1.25 -3.82 -3.87
CA SER A 64 -0.05 -4.29 -4.34
C SER A 64 -0.92 -3.15 -4.89
N MET A 65 -0.90 -1.99 -4.23
CA MET A 65 -1.60 -0.79 -4.69
C MET A 65 -1.05 -0.27 -6.03
N LYS A 66 0.28 -0.26 -6.22
CA LYS A 66 0.90 0.15 -7.50
C LYS A 66 0.50 -0.79 -8.64
N GLN A 67 0.54 -2.09 -8.41
CA GLN A 67 0.15 -3.08 -9.41
C GLN A 67 -1.31 -2.91 -9.85
N LEU A 68 -2.21 -2.64 -8.90
CA LEU A 68 -3.62 -2.38 -9.20
C LEU A 68 -3.83 -1.05 -9.93
N ARG A 69 -3.06 -0.01 -9.59
CA ARG A 69 -3.07 1.27 -10.32
C ARG A 69 -2.66 1.05 -11.77
N ASP A 70 -1.53 0.40 -11.99
CA ASP A 70 -0.98 0.19 -13.33
C ASP A 70 -1.92 -0.71 -14.17
N ALA A 71 -2.58 -1.69 -13.56
CA ALA A 71 -3.61 -2.49 -14.21
C ALA A 71 -4.85 -1.67 -14.59
N TYR A 72 -5.34 -0.83 -13.69
CA TYR A 72 -6.44 0.09 -13.96
C TYR A 72 -6.10 1.07 -15.09
N GLU A 73 -4.92 1.68 -15.09
CA GLU A 73 -4.47 2.63 -16.10
C GLU A 73 -4.41 2.01 -17.49
N LYS A 74 -3.89 0.77 -17.61
CA LYS A 74 -3.89 0.01 -18.87
C LYS A 74 -5.30 -0.25 -19.41
N ILE A 75 -6.19 -0.74 -18.54
CA ILE A 75 -7.58 -1.04 -18.89
C ILE A 75 -8.33 0.24 -19.30
N ALA A 76 -8.07 1.37 -18.64
CA ALA A 76 -8.65 2.66 -18.98
C ALA A 76 -8.15 3.16 -20.34
N ALA A 77 -6.85 3.06 -20.62
CA ALA A 77 -6.25 3.46 -21.90
C ALA A 77 -6.87 2.70 -23.08
N GLU A 78 -7.04 1.38 -22.96
CA GLU A 78 -7.67 0.52 -23.99
C GLU A 78 -9.13 0.87 -24.31
N LEU A 79 -9.83 1.56 -23.41
CA LEU A 79 -11.20 2.04 -23.65
C LEU A 79 -11.19 3.38 -24.41
N THR A 80 -10.21 4.26 -24.16
CA THR A 80 -10.05 5.56 -24.81
C THR A 80 -9.51 5.50 -26.24
N GLU A 81 -8.78 4.44 -26.60
CA GLU A 81 -8.26 4.22 -27.96
C GLU A 81 -9.31 3.64 -28.93
N LYS A 82 -10.58 3.53 -28.50
CA LYS A 82 -11.71 3.00 -29.28
C LYS A 82 -12.81 4.06 -29.45
#